data_AF-A0A484NIH2-F1
#
_entry.id   AF-A0A484NIH2-F1
#
_cell.length_a   1.000
_cell.length_b   1.000
_cell.length_c   1.000
_cell.angle_alpha   90.00
_cell.angle_beta   90.00
_cell.angle_gamma   90.00
#
_symmetry.space_group_name_H-M   'P 1'
#
loop_
_entity.id
_entity.type
_entity.pdbx_description
1 polymer ?
#
loop_
_entity_poly.entity_id
_entity_poly.type
_entity_poly.pdbx_seq_one_letter_code
_entity_poly.pdbx_strand_id
1 'polypeptide(L)'
;MIAATIAWDDALSWTYKKSIHKLQATICEVCTIVKHLVGRVSDTYLLNSTHIPDKTSWDRDVKHALHMINSDDSTLIKVVLARSSRVVTCTDIDPLMWLACLKFEGENAYQFCLQPPDSPAFIGNTIVYSQSNYFIEIDSAFAVML
;
A
#
# COMPACT_ATOMS: atom_id res chain seq x y z
N MET A 1 8.45 1.84 -14.18
CA MET A 1 8.82 2.14 -15.58
C MET A 1 10.29 2.55 -15.59
N ILE A 2 11.16 1.84 -16.32
CA ILE A 2 12.58 2.21 -16.46
C ILE A 2 12.72 3.03 -17.74
N ALA A 3 13.25 4.24 -17.65
CA ALA A 3 13.56 5.09 -18.79
C ALA A 3 15.07 5.04 -19.06
N ALA A 4 15.45 4.97 -20.34
CA ALA A 4 16.85 4.99 -20.74
C ALA A 4 17.03 5.85 -21.99
N THR A 5 18.12 6.62 -22.01
CA THR A 5 18.54 7.41 -23.16
C THR A 5 19.66 6.70 -23.89
N ILE A 6 19.56 6.61 -25.22
CA ILE A 6 20.59 6.02 -26.07
C ILE A 6 21.13 7.05 -27.06
N ALA A 7 22.42 6.97 -27.33
CA ALA A 7 23.09 7.76 -28.37
C ALA A 7 23.82 6.80 -29.32
N TRP A 8 23.85 7.14 -30.61
CA TRP A 8 24.57 6.41 -31.65
C TRP A 8 25.26 7.36 -32.61
N ASP A 9 26.38 6.92 -33.19
CA ASP A 9 27.16 7.66 -34.18
C ASP A 9 27.89 6.68 -35.11
N ASP A 10 27.49 6.67 -36.38
CA ASP A 10 28.07 5.80 -37.40
C ASP A 10 29.50 6.23 -37.77
N ALA A 11 29.84 7.52 -37.63
CA ALA A 11 31.20 8.02 -37.86
C ALA A 11 32.20 7.51 -36.81
N LEU A 12 31.70 7.21 -35.60
CA LEU A 12 32.47 6.62 -34.50
C LEU A 12 32.38 5.08 -34.46
N SER A 13 31.89 4.44 -35.53
CA SER A 13 31.64 2.98 -35.58
C SER A 13 30.73 2.49 -34.43
N TRP A 14 29.87 3.37 -33.91
CA TRP A 14 28.93 3.11 -32.85
C TRP A 14 27.50 3.17 -33.40
N THR A 15 27.17 2.15 -34.19
CA THR A 15 25.90 2.13 -34.94
C THR A 15 24.69 2.07 -34.02
N TYR A 16 23.54 2.49 -34.57
CA TYR A 16 22.25 2.37 -33.88
C TYR A 16 22.02 0.93 -33.37
N LYS A 17 22.27 -0.08 -34.20
CA LYS A 17 22.13 -1.50 -33.84
C LYS A 17 23.01 -1.87 -32.65
N LYS A 18 24.27 -1.43 -32.63
CA LYS A 18 25.20 -1.68 -31.53
C LYS A 18 24.73 -1.02 -30.22
N SER A 19 24.18 0.19 -30.32
CA SER A 19 23.61 0.93 -29.20
C SER A 19 22.38 0.24 -28.61
N ILE A 20 21.48 -0.25 -29.45
CA ILE A 20 20.30 -1.03 -29.03
C ILE A 20 20.70 -2.35 -28.38
N HIS A 21 21.64 -3.09 -28.98
CA HIS A 21 22.13 -4.34 -28.39
C HIS A 21 22.75 -4.10 -27.01
N LYS A 22 23.50 -3.01 -26.84
CA LYS A 22 24.07 -2.65 -25.53
C LYS A 22 22.98 -2.27 -24.52
N LEU A 23 21.98 -1.49 -24.92
CA LEU A 23 20.84 -1.16 -24.07
C LEU A 23 20.10 -2.44 -23.63
N GLN A 24 19.81 -3.35 -24.55
CA GLN A 24 19.15 -4.62 -24.24
C GLN A 24 19.98 -5.45 -23.27
N ALA A 25 21.29 -5.56 -23.47
CA ALA A 25 22.18 -6.26 -22.55
C ALA A 25 22.14 -5.64 -21.14
N THR A 26 22.22 -4.31 -21.03
CA THR A 26 22.14 -3.60 -19.75
C THR A 26 20.77 -3.77 -19.10
N ILE A 27 19.67 -3.68 -19.85
CA ILE A 27 18.33 -3.93 -19.31
C ILE A 27 18.23 -5.37 -18.80
N CYS A 28 18.73 -6.36 -19.54
CA CYS A 28 18.73 -7.76 -19.12
C CYS A 28 19.54 -7.99 -17.84
N GLU A 29 20.69 -7.35 -17.71
CA GLU A 29 21.52 -7.39 -16.50
C GLU A 29 20.81 -6.77 -15.30
N VAL A 30 20.25 -5.56 -15.47
CA VAL A 30 19.44 -4.89 -14.44
C VAL A 30 18.23 -5.76 -14.06
N CYS A 31 17.53 -6.34 -15.03
CA CYS A 31 16.41 -7.25 -14.78
C CYS A 31 16.86 -8.50 -14.00
N THR A 32 18.05 -9.02 -14.28
CA THR A 32 18.60 -10.20 -13.58
C THR A 32 18.96 -9.85 -12.14
N ILE A 33 19.58 -8.69 -11.91
CA ILE A 33 19.88 -8.18 -10.57
C ILE A 33 18.59 -7.96 -9.79
N VAL A 34 17.60 -7.30 -10.39
CA VAL A 34 16.28 -7.10 -9.78
C VAL A 34 15.61 -8.44 -9.49
N LYS A 35 15.63 -9.40 -10.42
CA LYS A 35 15.09 -10.75 -10.19
C LYS A 35 15.83 -11.51 -9.11
N HIS A 36 17.13 -11.32 -8.94
CA HIS A 36 17.88 -11.94 -7.85
C HIS A 36 17.57 -11.27 -6.50
N LEU A 37 17.40 -9.95 -6.47
CA LEU A 37 16.96 -9.20 -5.29
C LEU A 37 15.51 -9.54 -4.91
N VAL A 38 14.62 -9.68 -5.89
CA VAL A 38 13.23 -10.11 -5.72
C VAL A 38 13.13 -11.62 -5.50
N GLY A 39 14.06 -12.42 -5.99
CA GLY A 39 14.17 -13.85 -5.65
C GLY A 39 14.65 -14.07 -4.22
N ARG A 40 15.23 -13.03 -3.60
CA ARG A 40 15.41 -12.88 -2.15
C ARG A 40 14.26 -12.09 -1.51
N VAL A 41 13.06 -12.09 -2.12
CA VAL A 41 11.83 -11.74 -1.39
C VAL A 41 11.90 -12.53 -0.10
N SER A 42 12.00 -11.77 0.98
CA SER A 42 12.20 -12.29 2.31
C SER A 42 11.14 -13.36 2.56
N ASP A 43 11.51 -14.46 3.22
CA ASP A 43 10.57 -15.44 3.77
C ASP A 43 9.73 -14.76 4.87
N THR A 44 8.99 -13.72 4.51
CA THR A 44 8.13 -12.93 5.37
C THR A 44 6.85 -13.73 5.51
N TYR A 45 6.77 -14.49 6.58
CA TYR A 45 5.55 -15.20 6.96
C TYR A 45 4.87 -14.52 8.15
N LEU A 46 3.58 -14.78 8.27
CA LEU A 46 2.74 -14.28 9.33
C LEU A 46 3.09 -14.99 10.65
N LEU A 47 3.52 -14.22 11.66
CA LEU A 47 3.68 -14.73 13.02
C LEU A 47 2.36 -14.68 13.79
N ASN A 48 1.62 -13.59 13.65
CA ASN A 48 0.37 -13.39 14.38
C ASN A 48 -0.56 -12.45 13.62
N SER A 49 -1.87 -12.65 13.78
CA SER A 49 -2.91 -11.75 13.33
C SER A 49 -3.97 -11.63 14.41
N THR A 50 -4.24 -10.40 14.85
CA THR A 50 -5.25 -10.11 15.87
C THR A 50 -6.19 -9.01 15.39
N HIS A 51 -7.46 -9.12 15.75
CA HIS A 51 -8.46 -8.10 15.46
C HIS A 51 -8.86 -7.40 16.75
N ILE A 52 -8.95 -6.07 16.70
CA ILE A 52 -9.32 -5.21 17.83
C ILE A 52 -10.41 -4.23 17.36
N PRO A 53 -11.64 -4.32 17.89
CA PRO A 53 -12.13 -5.39 18.75
C PRO A 53 -12.13 -6.75 18.05
N ASP A 54 -12.10 -7.83 18.84
CA ASP A 54 -12.32 -9.18 18.31
C ASP A 54 -13.75 -9.33 17.77
N LYS A 55 -14.04 -10.45 17.09
CA LYS A 55 -15.35 -10.67 16.46
C LYS A 55 -16.52 -10.59 17.45
N THR A 56 -16.39 -11.23 18.61
CA THR A 56 -17.46 -11.29 19.61
C THR A 56 -17.72 -9.92 20.21
N SER A 57 -16.65 -9.18 20.50
CA SER A 57 -16.73 -7.80 20.97
C SER A 57 -17.31 -6.87 19.92
N TRP A 58 -16.86 -6.98 18.66
CA TRP A 58 -17.42 -6.23 17.53
C TRP A 58 -18.92 -6.47 17.35
N ASP A 59 -19.37 -7.73 17.37
CA ASP A 59 -20.79 -8.07 17.22
C ASP A 59 -21.64 -7.47 18.35
N ARG A 60 -21.11 -7.45 19.58
CA ARG A 60 -21.75 -6.79 20.72
C ARG A 60 -21.85 -5.29 20.51
N ASP A 61 -20.76 -4.65 20.08
CA ASP A 61 -20.69 -3.20 19.92
C ASP A 61 -21.61 -2.72 18.78
N VAL A 62 -21.69 -3.48 17.68
CA VAL A 62 -22.63 -3.23 16.57
C VAL A 62 -24.08 -3.36 17.04
N LYS A 63 -24.42 -4.43 17.76
CA LYS A 63 -25.80 -4.61 18.30
C LYS A 63 -26.17 -3.49 19.27
N HIS A 64 -25.23 -3.08 20.12
CA HIS A 64 -25.43 -1.98 21.05
C HIS A 64 -25.67 -0.66 20.30
N ALA A 65 -24.86 -0.35 19.28
CA ALA A 65 -25.05 0.82 18.44
C ALA A 65 -26.42 0.82 17.75
N LEU A 66 -26.85 -0.32 17.19
CA LEU A 66 -28.17 -0.45 16.57
C LEU A 66 -29.31 -0.27 17.57
N HIS A 67 -29.18 -0.81 18.78
CA HIS A 67 -30.16 -0.59 19.85
C HIS A 67 -30.27 0.90 20.18
N MET A 68 -29.13 1.59 20.34
CA MET A 68 -29.11 3.03 20.61
C MET A 68 -29.77 3.82 19.49
N ILE A 69 -29.51 3.51 18.22
CA ILE A 69 -30.12 4.22 17.09
C ILE A 69 -31.64 4.00 17.04
N ASN A 70 -32.10 2.79 17.35
CA ASN A 70 -33.52 2.42 17.27
C ASN A 70 -34.33 2.69 18.55
N SER A 71 -33.73 3.28 19.59
CA SER A 71 -34.45 3.61 20.82
C SER A 71 -35.38 4.81 20.59
N ASP A 72 -36.59 4.78 21.15
CA ASP A 72 -37.65 5.76 20.88
C ASP A 72 -37.25 7.22 21.17
N ASP A 73 -36.38 7.43 22.16
CA ASP A 73 -35.87 8.76 22.57
C ASP A 73 -34.47 9.09 22.01
N SER A 74 -33.99 8.33 21.02
CA SER A 74 -32.63 8.48 20.53
C SER A 74 -32.44 9.71 19.65
N THR A 75 -31.37 10.45 19.92
CA THR A 75 -30.88 11.53 19.04
C THR A 75 -29.79 11.04 18.07
N LEU A 76 -29.35 9.78 18.19
CA LEU A 76 -28.28 9.20 17.38
C LEU A 76 -28.84 8.57 16.11
N ILE A 77 -28.60 9.20 14.95
CA ILE A 77 -29.13 8.76 13.65
C ILE A 77 -28.19 7.77 12.93
N LYS A 78 -26.87 7.98 13.06
CA LYS A 78 -25.84 7.16 12.41
C LYS A 78 -24.58 7.16 13.26
N VAL A 79 -23.89 6.02 13.28
CA VAL A 79 -22.54 5.90 13.83
C VAL A 79 -21.66 5.13 12.87
N VAL A 80 -20.38 5.49 12.81
CA VAL A 80 -19.35 4.74 12.08
C VAL A 80 -18.49 4.05 13.13
N LEU A 81 -18.44 2.72 13.08
CA LEU A 81 -17.57 1.91 13.92
C LEU A 81 -16.38 1.45 13.09
N ALA A 82 -15.22 1.33 13.72
CA ALA A 82 -13.99 0.87 13.07
C ALA A 82 -13.40 -0.33 13.80
N ARG A 83 -12.80 -1.25 13.03
CA ARG A 83 -12.07 -2.41 13.55
C ARG A 83 -10.66 -2.41 13.00
N SER A 84 -9.68 -2.57 13.88
CA SER A 84 -8.27 -2.67 13.53
C SER A 84 -7.86 -4.13 13.40
N SER A 85 -7.11 -4.45 12.35
CA SER A 85 -6.37 -5.71 12.26
C SER A 85 -4.89 -5.42 12.48
N ARG A 86 -4.26 -6.17 13.39
CA ARG A 86 -2.84 -6.08 13.69
C ARG A 86 -2.18 -7.35 13.21
N VAL A 87 -1.27 -7.20 12.26
CA VAL A 87 -0.52 -8.28 11.64
C VAL A 87 0.94 -8.14 12.07
N VAL A 88 1.52 -9.22 12.58
CA VAL A 88 2.93 -9.30 12.95
C VAL A 88 3.61 -10.30 12.02
N THR A 89 4.68 -9.86 11.38
CA THR A 89 5.49 -10.66 10.46
C THR A 89 6.85 -11.00 11.09
N CYS A 90 7.51 -12.03 10.58
CA CYS A 90 8.84 -12.43 11.06
C CYS A 90 9.96 -11.46 10.66
N THR A 91 9.70 -10.56 9.71
CA THR A 91 10.60 -9.49 9.28
C THR A 91 9.84 -8.19 9.19
N ASP A 92 10.53 -7.07 9.38
CA ASP A 92 9.99 -5.74 9.11
C ASP A 92 9.62 -5.63 7.63
N ILE A 93 8.58 -4.86 7.36
CA ILE A 93 8.10 -4.64 6.01
C ILE A 93 8.53 -3.25 5.58
N ASP A 94 9.19 -3.15 4.43
CA ASP A 94 9.54 -1.86 3.84
C ASP A 94 8.25 -1.12 3.40
N PRO A 95 7.96 0.06 3.99
CA PRO A 95 6.78 0.86 3.66
C PRO A 95 6.66 1.25 2.19
N LEU A 96 7.79 1.50 1.51
CA LEU A 96 7.79 1.90 0.10
C LEU A 96 7.56 0.69 -0.80
N MET A 97 8.07 -0.48 -0.43
CA MET A 97 7.76 -1.73 -1.13
C MET A 97 6.27 -2.06 -1.02
N TRP A 98 5.69 -1.89 0.17
CA TRP A 98 4.26 -2.11 0.37
C TRP A 98 3.39 -1.14 -0.43
N LEU A 99 3.74 0.16 -0.44
CA LEU A 99 3.07 1.16 -1.27
C LEU A 99 3.16 0.80 -2.77
N ALA A 100 4.31 0.30 -3.23
CA ALA A 100 4.49 -0.13 -4.62
C ALA A 100 3.54 -1.27 -5.00
N CYS A 101 3.31 -2.23 -4.10
CA CYS A 101 2.33 -3.31 -4.31
C CYS A 101 0.90 -2.75 -4.45
N LEU A 102 0.51 -1.81 -3.59
CA LEU A 102 -0.82 -1.19 -3.62
C LEU A 102 -1.09 -0.42 -4.93
N LYS A 103 -0.05 0.04 -5.63
CA LYS A 103 -0.23 0.76 -6.91
C LYS A 103 -0.86 -0.07 -8.01
N PHE A 104 -0.75 -1.39 -7.93
CA PHE A 104 -1.30 -2.31 -8.91
C PHE A 104 -2.72 -2.77 -8.57
N GLU A 105 -3.22 -2.49 -7.35
CA GLU A 105 -4.51 -2.98 -6.87
C GLU A 105 -5.67 -1.97 -7.05
N GLY A 106 -5.40 -0.70 -7.37
CA GLY A 106 -6.44 0.33 -7.49
C GLY A 106 -6.20 1.33 -8.62
N GLU A 107 -6.93 1.18 -9.72
CA GLU A 107 -6.99 2.18 -10.79
C GLU A 107 -7.76 3.42 -10.26
N ASN A 108 -7.10 4.59 -10.21
CA ASN A 108 -7.64 5.87 -9.69
C ASN A 108 -7.73 6.06 -8.16
N ALA A 109 -6.96 5.31 -7.37
CA ALA A 109 -6.86 5.55 -5.93
C ALA A 109 -5.75 6.58 -5.58
N TYR A 110 -6.00 7.42 -4.58
CA TYR A 110 -4.99 8.27 -3.99
C TYR A 110 -4.12 7.47 -3.01
N GLN A 111 -2.82 7.48 -3.26
CA GLN A 111 -1.81 6.73 -2.53
C GLN A 111 -0.95 7.67 -1.73
N PHE A 112 -0.74 7.36 -0.45
CA PHE A 112 0.13 8.14 0.42
C PHE A 112 0.96 7.24 1.34
N CYS A 113 2.14 7.73 1.69
CA CYS A 113 3.00 7.18 2.72
C CYS A 113 3.57 8.35 3.52
N LEU A 114 3.25 8.40 4.80
CA LEU A 114 3.75 9.40 5.75
C LEU A 114 4.69 8.67 6.71
N GLN A 115 5.99 8.95 6.64
CA GLN A 115 6.99 8.35 7.51
C GLN A 115 7.82 9.45 8.15
N PRO A 116 7.47 9.88 9.39
CA PRO A 116 8.31 10.78 10.15
C PRO A 116 9.68 10.14 10.44
N PRO A 117 10.74 10.94 10.69
CA PRO A 117 12.03 10.41 11.12
C PRO A 117 11.88 9.50 12.33
N ASP A 118 12.59 8.37 12.32
CA ASP A 118 12.64 7.39 13.41
C ASP A 118 11.27 6.85 13.87
N SER A 119 10.26 6.89 12.98
CA SER A 119 8.88 6.50 13.30
C SER A 119 8.30 5.49 12.31
N PRO A 120 7.32 4.67 12.74
CA PRO A 120 6.40 3.91 11.90
C PRO A 120 5.88 4.68 10.70
N ALA A 121 5.74 3.99 9.56
CA ALA A 121 5.09 4.56 8.39
C ALA A 121 3.57 4.40 8.47
N PHE A 122 2.85 5.44 8.04
CA PHE A 122 1.42 5.42 7.81
C PHE A 122 1.12 5.39 6.32
N ILE A 123 0.52 4.30 5.85
CA ILE A 123 0.31 4.02 4.44
C ILE A 123 -1.18 3.88 4.18
N GLY A 124 -1.64 4.47 3.08
CA GLY A 124 -3.02 4.30 2.63
C GLY A 124 -3.18 4.35 1.13
N ASN A 125 -4.24 3.69 0.69
CA ASN A 125 -4.72 3.66 -0.68
C ASN A 125 -6.23 3.92 -0.62
N THR A 126 -6.65 5.16 -0.92
CA THR A 126 -8.05 5.58 -0.77
C THR A 126 -8.65 6.02 -2.10
N ILE A 127 -9.86 5.56 -2.38
CA ILE A 127 -10.66 6.01 -3.52
C ILE A 127 -11.51 7.24 -3.19
N VAL A 128 -11.51 7.69 -1.93
CA VAL A 128 -12.39 8.75 -1.45
C VAL A 128 -11.66 10.09 -1.46
N TYR A 129 -12.20 11.03 -2.24
CA TYR A 129 -11.74 12.41 -2.29
C TYR A 129 -12.45 13.23 -1.20
N SER A 130 -11.70 13.70 -0.20
CA SER A 130 -12.19 14.79 0.65
C SER A 130 -11.96 16.11 -0.10
N GLN A 131 -13.01 16.68 -0.68
CA GLN A 131 -13.02 18.11 -0.98
C GLN A 131 -13.12 18.86 0.35
N SER A 132 -12.39 19.96 0.46
CA SER A 132 -11.93 20.64 1.68
C SER A 132 -12.96 21.06 2.75
N ASN A 133 -14.21 20.57 2.78
CA ASN A 133 -15.20 20.94 3.79
C ASN A 133 -16.27 19.90 4.15
N TYR A 134 -16.19 18.63 3.71
CA TYR A 134 -17.18 17.62 4.13
C TYR A 134 -16.56 16.28 4.53
N PHE A 135 -17.21 15.66 5.52
CA PHE A 135 -16.83 14.46 6.26
C PHE A 135 -16.40 13.30 5.37
N ILE A 136 -15.41 12.55 5.87
CA ILE A 136 -14.87 11.34 5.23
C ILE A 136 -15.90 10.21 5.33
N GLU A 137 -16.31 9.68 4.18
CA GLU A 137 -16.91 8.35 4.10
C GLU A 137 -15.76 7.33 4.10
N ILE A 138 -15.54 6.65 5.23
CA ILE A 138 -14.41 5.73 5.38
C ILE A 138 -14.80 4.37 4.79
N ASP A 139 -14.48 4.18 3.51
CA ASP A 139 -14.37 2.86 2.87
C ASP A 139 -12.91 2.42 2.70
N SER A 140 -11.97 3.08 3.40
CA SER A 140 -10.53 2.91 3.21
C SER A 140 -9.90 1.98 4.24
N ALA A 141 -9.11 1.01 3.78
CA ALA A 141 -8.17 0.28 4.62
C ALA A 141 -6.95 1.17 4.89
N PHE A 142 -6.65 1.41 6.17
CA PHE A 142 -5.44 2.09 6.61
C PHE A 142 -4.50 1.07 7.24
N ALA A 143 -3.21 1.12 6.88
CA ALA A 143 -2.18 0.29 7.49
C ALA A 143 -1.19 1.17 8.27
N VAL A 144 -1.01 0.85 9.55
CA VAL A 144 0.09 1.38 10.37
C VAL A 144 1.13 0.26 10.44
N MET A 145 2.32 0.50 9.92
CA MET A 145 3.46 -0.42 10.05
C MET A 145 4.26 -0.04 11.30
N LEU A 146 4.02 -0.76 12.40
CA LEU A 146 4.74 -0.62 13.67
C LEU A 146 6.09 -1.33 13.64
#